data_AF-A0A562MQP5-F1
#
_entry.id   AF-A0A562MQP5-F1
#
_cell.length_a   1.000
_cell.length_b   1.000
_cell.length_c   1.000
_cell.angle_alpha   90.00
_cell.angle_beta   90.00
_cell.angle_gamma   90.00
#
_symmetry.space_group_name_H-M   'P 1'
#
loop_
_entity.id
_entity.type
_entity.pdbx_description
1 polymer ?
#
loop_
_entity_poly.entity_id
_entity_poly.type
_entity_poly.pdbx_seq_one_letter_code
_entity_poly.pdbx_strand_id
1 'polypeptide(L)' 'MKRIYFEDNGQDFLWWEINELGIVVDCSPFQSAVWTGSEVIAPDFIKVGDQLEFISKYRDGLRTLIHKVEKIVSK' A
#
# COMPACT_ATOMS: atom_id res chain seq x y z
N MET A 1 -12.97 -3.07 4.09
CA MET A 1 -11.66 -2.36 4.12
C MET A 1 -10.53 -3.40 4.05
N LYS A 2 -9.32 -3.08 3.57
CA LYS A 2 -8.22 -4.06 3.49
C LYS A 2 -6.95 -3.53 4.10
N ARG A 3 -6.19 -4.41 4.76
CA ARG A 3 -4.83 -4.12 5.21
C ARG A 3 -3.84 -4.98 4.43
N ILE A 4 -2.88 -4.33 3.79
CA ILE A 4 -1.83 -4.94 2.99
C ILE A 4 -0.54 -4.81 3.79
N TYR A 5 0.06 -5.95 4.13
CA TYR A 5 1.36 -6.04 4.78
C TYR A 5 2.44 -6.26 3.72
N PHE A 6 3.61 -5.70 3.95
CA PHE A 6 4.75 -5.76 3.05
C PHE A 6 5.89 -6.51 3.72
N GLU A 7 6.68 -7.20 2.89
CA GLU A 7 7.92 -7.83 3.35
C GLU A 7 8.85 -6.80 4.00
N ASP A 8 9.34 -7.10 5.19
CA ASP A 8 10.31 -6.26 5.89
C ASP A 8 11.68 -6.39 5.23
N ASN A 9 12.06 -5.33 4.52
CA ASN A 9 13.35 -5.14 3.87
C ASN A 9 14.10 -3.94 4.49
N GLY A 10 13.74 -3.52 5.71
CA GLY A 10 14.34 -2.38 6.41
C GLY A 10 13.79 -1.01 6.01
N GLN A 11 12.58 -0.96 5.43
CA GLN A 11 11.90 0.29 5.09
C GLN A 11 11.14 0.91 6.28
N ASP A 12 10.64 2.13 6.08
CA ASP A 12 9.97 2.91 7.12
C ASP A 12 8.51 2.49 7.42
N PHE A 13 7.94 1.58 6.63
CA PHE A 13 6.55 1.10 6.82
C PHE A 13 6.42 -0.40 6.52
N LEU A 14 5.50 -1.06 7.22
CA LEU A 14 5.27 -2.50 7.10
C LEU A 14 3.86 -2.84 6.61
N TRP A 15 2.92 -1.90 6.70
CA TRP A 15 1.57 -2.13 6.16
C TRP A 15 0.88 -0.84 5.79
N TRP A 16 -0.03 -0.96 4.82
CA TRP A 16 -1.01 0.06 4.44
C TRP A 16 -2.41 -0.45 4.72
N GLU A 17 -3.26 0.43 5.23
CA GLU A 17 -4.70 0.21 5.26
C GLU A 17 -5.34 0.99 4.11
N ILE A 18 -6.13 0.31 3.29
CA ILE A 18 -6.84 0.89 2.16
C ILE A 18 -8.36 0.78 2.33
N ASN A 19 -9.07 1.80 1.86
CA ASN A 19 -10.53 1.77 1.76
C ASN A 19 -11.00 1.00 0.51
N GLU A 20 -12.32 0.95 0.30
CA GLU A 20 -12.94 0.24 -0.83
C GLU A 20 -12.60 0.83 -2.20
N LEU A 21 -12.17 2.09 -2.25
CA LEU A 21 -11.72 2.77 -3.46
C LEU A 21 -10.22 2.57 -3.73
N GLY A 22 -9.50 1.80 -2.89
CA GLY A 22 -8.05 1.62 -3.01
C GLY A 22 -7.23 2.77 -2.44
N ILE A 23 -7.84 3.75 -1.77
CA ILE A 23 -7.10 4.86 -1.15
C ILE A 23 -6.49 4.42 0.17
N VAL A 24 -5.20 4.68 0.35
CA VAL A 24 -4.48 4.48 1.62
C VAL A 24 -5.05 5.43 2.67
N VAL A 25 -5.67 4.89 3.70
CA VAL A 25 -6.23 5.65 4.83
C VAL A 25 -5.33 5.62 6.06
N ASP A 26 -4.45 4.62 6.17
CA ASP A 26 -3.47 4.54 7.25
C ASP A 26 -2.21 3.75 6.85
N CYS A 27 -1.11 3.96 7.56
CA CYS A 27 0.19 3.34 7.32
C CYS A 27 1.06 3.38 8.58
N SER A 28 1.88 2.35 8.81
CA SER A 28 2.68 2.16 10.03
C SER A 28 3.89 1.25 9.77
N PRO A 29 4.97 1.32 10.59
CA PRO A 29 5.15 2.18 11.78
C PRO A 29 5.36 3.67 11.51
N PHE A 30 5.86 4.07 10.35
CA PHE A 30 6.16 5.48 10.08
C PHE A 30 5.58 5.99 8.76
N GLN A 31 5.78 7.28 8.53
CA GLN A 31 5.45 7.97 7.27
C GLN A 31 3.98 7.91 6.84
N SER A 32 3.03 7.74 7.77
CA SER A 32 1.59 7.83 7.46
C SER A 32 1.24 9.12 6.68
N ALA A 33 1.86 10.26 7.03
CA ALA A 33 1.67 11.52 6.29
C ALA A 33 2.17 11.50 4.84
N VAL A 34 3.11 10.62 4.48
CA VAL A 34 3.61 10.45 3.11
C VAL A 34 2.65 9.59 2.30
N TRP A 35 2.21 8.47 2.88
CA TRP A 35 1.51 7.42 2.16
C TRP A 35 -0.02 7.58 2.14
N THR A 36 -0.62 8.10 3.21
CA THR A 36 -2.08 8.34 3.28
C THR A 36 -2.54 9.26 2.16
N GLY A 37 -3.63 8.89 1.49
CA GLY A 37 -4.15 9.56 0.30
C GLY A 37 -3.56 9.07 -1.02
N SER A 38 -2.57 8.18 -1.01
CA SER A 38 -2.13 7.49 -2.23
C SER A 38 -3.20 6.50 -2.69
N GLU A 39 -3.32 6.30 -3.99
CA GLU A 39 -4.29 5.39 -4.61
C GLU A 39 -3.58 4.11 -5.05
N VAL A 40 -4.00 2.96 -4.52
CA VAL A 40 -3.55 1.64 -4.95
C VAL A 40 -4.34 1.22 -6.18
N ILE A 41 -3.62 0.82 -7.23
CA ILE A 41 -4.23 0.41 -8.49
C ILE A 41 -4.66 -1.06 -8.41
N ALA A 42 -5.88 -1.34 -8.89
CA ALA A 42 -6.46 -2.67 -8.96
C ALA A 42 -6.35 -3.48 -7.64
N PRO A 43 -6.78 -2.94 -6.48
CA PRO A 43 -6.55 -3.53 -5.15
C PRO A 43 -7.23 -4.90 -4.93
N ASP A 44 -8.16 -5.29 -5.80
CA ASP A 44 -8.80 -6.61 -5.78
C ASP A 44 -7.98 -7.71 -6.46
N PHE A 45 -6.99 -7.33 -7.28
CA PHE A 45 -6.17 -8.26 -8.05
C PHE A 45 -4.79 -8.51 -7.43
N ILE A 46 -4.42 -7.75 -6.40
CA ILE A 46 -3.16 -7.89 -5.66
C ILE A 46 -3.12 -9.21 -4.90
N LYS A 47 -2.01 -9.95 -5.03
CA LYS A 47 -1.77 -11.19 -4.31
C LYS A 47 -0.50 -11.09 -3.46
N VAL A 48 -0.38 -12.02 -2.52
CA VAL A 48 0.85 -12.21 -1.75
C VAL A 48 1.99 -12.57 -2.71
N GLY A 49 3.14 -11.90 -2.55
CA GLY A 49 4.31 -11.99 -3.40
C GLY A 49 4.40 -10.92 -4.49
N ASP A 50 3.30 -10.22 -4.79
CA ASP A 50 3.26 -9.18 -5.83
C ASP A 50 3.89 -7.88 -5.33
N GLN A 51 4.42 -7.10 -6.27
CA GLN A 51 4.70 -5.68 -6.07
C GLN A 51 3.46 -4.88 -6.50
N LEU A 52 2.93 -4.04 -5.61
CA LEU A 52 1.74 -3.26 -5.94
C LEU A 52 2.09 -2.01 -6.76
N GLU A 53 1.12 -1.55 -7.54
CA GLU A 53 1.19 -0.28 -8.22
C GLU A 53 0.32 0.76 -7.51
N PHE A 54 0.78 2.00 -7.45
CA PHE A 54 0.07 3.09 -6.81
C PHE A 54 0.36 4.44 -7.47
N ILE A 55 -0.52 5.41 -7.22
CA ILE A 55 -0.34 6.82 -7.54
C ILE A 55 -0.18 7.58 -6.22
N SER A 56 0.88 8.39 -6.11
CA SER A 56 1.14 9.17 -4.90
C SER A 56 0.29 10.43 -4.87
N LYS A 57 -0.19 10.85 -3.70
CA LYS A 57 -0.92 12.13 -3.56
C LYS A 57 -0.11 13.38 -3.92
N TYR A 58 1.23 13.30 -3.94
CA TYR A 58 2.10 14.46 -4.21
C TYR A 58 2.53 14.58 -5.67
N ARG A 59 2.41 13.50 -6.44
CA ARG A 59 2.88 13.46 -7.82
C ARG A 59 2.01 12.51 -8.62
N ASP A 60 1.53 13.02 -9.75
CA ASP A 60 0.89 12.20 -10.77
C ASP A 60 1.92 11.22 -11.36
N GLY A 61 1.44 10.01 -11.68
CA GLY A 61 2.23 8.96 -12.30
C GLY A 61 2.18 7.64 -11.53
N LEU A 62 1.96 6.57 -12.28
CA LEU A 62 1.97 5.21 -11.80
C LEU A 62 3.36 4.83 -11.29
N ARG A 63 3.43 4.23 -10.10
CA ARG A 63 4.67 3.75 -9.50
C ARG A 63 4.47 2.35 -8.95
N THR A 64 5.51 1.53 -9.06
CA THR A 64 5.56 0.23 -8.42
C THR A 64 6.23 0.35 -7.06
N LEU A 65 5.58 -0.15 -6.01
CA LEU A 65 6.16 -0.26 -4.70
C LEU A 65 7.18 -1.40 -4.69
N ILE A 66 8.41 -1.10 -4.28
CA ILE A 66 9.51 -2.08 -4.31
C ILE A 66 9.28 -3.24 -3.34
N HIS A 67 8.53 -3.01 -2.25
CA HIS A 67 8.25 -4.01 -1.23
C HIS A 67 7.10 -4.91 -1.68
N LYS A 68 7.37 -6.21 -1.71
CA LYS A 68 6.36 -7.20 -2.05
C LYS A 68 5.32 -7.32 -0.95
N VAL A 69 4.12 -7.71 -1.33
CA VAL A 69 3.03 -7.99 -0.40
C VAL A 69 3.32 -9.30 0.34
N GLU A 70 3.46 -9.22 1.66
CA GLU A 70 3.64 -10.39 2.52
C GLU A 70 2.29 -11.03 2.87
N LYS A 71 1.27 -10.21 3.14
CA LYS A 71 -0.02 -10.68 3.64
C LYS A 71 -1.11 -9.66 3.35
N ILE A 72 -2.32 -10.15 3.07
CA ILE A 72 -3.51 -9.30 2.91
C ILE A 72 -4.56 -9.74 3.92
N VAL A 73 -5.12 -8.79 4.66
CA VAL A 73 -6.19 -9.01 5.63
C VAL A 73 -7.38 -8.15 5.23
N SER A 74 -8.47 -8.78 4.80
CA SER A 74 -9.73 -8.11 4.52
C SER A 74 -10.59 -8.09 5.80
N LYS A 75 -11.12 -6.91 6.13
CA LYS A 75 -12.19 -6.72 7.11
C LYS A 75 -13.52 -6.50 6.40
#